data_AF-A0A7Y8Q2N9-F1
#
_entry.id   AF-A0A7Y8Q2N9-F1
#
_cell.length_a   1.000
_cell.length_b   1.000
_cell.length_c   1.000
_cell.angle_alpha   90.00
_cell.angle_beta   90.00
_cell.angle_gamma   90.00
#
_symmetry.space_group_name_H-M   'P 1'
#
loop_
_entity.id
_entity.type
_entity.pdbx_description
1 polymer ?
#
loop_
_entity_poly.entity_id
_entity_poly.type
_entity_poly.pdbx_seq_one_letter_code
_entity_poly.pdbx_strand_id
1 'polypeptide(L)'
;MENLLNRQSFQHHLVAIGFGLLGVSILYLIAANWWMLPQIIQLALPQVLLLIIAVLSVYFSRASEAVIQTLHALCGLMLGLSLAVIGQVYQTGANSYLLFLLWSILLLPWLYRQNAGIFILLGLTGFLALYLASVQLGFHDWQSIVLLQIWWCGMWLLAYWQYHALEKYTLLWIVILSVVSMVGFFYADHLSAAVLLISAFVPLSLLAWQSYRKQDTLAVSLLSAGIGINILMWVAYGLIDQLNLGTFGFLILVILSLGIFYLITRFILQVLPKSYVSTIPLGIGAWLAGIFLSAFIFGMVRSAWGALLCGAIAYVVVVFQFRKGEQIGHHFKNQLLYCLLIFSQVGMYGGVLGLTKNPVWAMLVMPPLIMVSYVLRLRAWLLWLQLISFYSMLLLCLNFAVYEWQMGQELFSWLWYALHYVVYSLVVVGLFVLDQKYQRSLLFWGLAILLIGPASLMMGRDLFAPSGSLITVEWWAKLIFVSLWWLAFAYIYQHFCSQRFTIFQWALWGIFSIVLLALGYFEIFLCMLMLAWALERKDRLIYACSIVVLCLLLTHLYYFLGLSFLVKSLSIFISGLAVLLLAYLVRRNQLPNTQQEQI
;
A
#
# COMPACT_ATOMS: atom_id res chain seq x y z
N MET A 1 18.77 9.04 -25.69
CA MET A 1 17.95 8.66 -24.51
C MET A 1 16.74 9.57 -24.46
N GLU A 2 15.53 9.03 -24.65
CA GLU A 2 14.28 9.80 -24.63
C GLU A 2 14.03 10.42 -23.24
N ASN A 3 13.54 11.66 -23.23
CA ASN A 3 13.07 12.34 -22.01
C ASN A 3 12.09 11.43 -21.27
N LEU A 4 12.24 11.34 -19.95
CA LEU A 4 11.43 10.49 -19.07
C LEU A 4 9.92 10.76 -19.23
N LEU A 5 9.56 12.03 -19.41
CA LEU A 5 8.19 12.48 -19.67
C LEU A 5 7.75 12.22 -21.12
N ASN A 6 8.70 12.12 -22.05
CA ASN A 6 8.42 11.82 -23.46
C ASN A 6 8.33 10.32 -23.74
N ARG A 7 8.62 9.45 -22.77
CA ARG A 7 8.42 8.01 -22.95
C ARG A 7 6.95 7.75 -23.22
N GLN A 8 6.70 7.05 -24.31
CA GLN A 8 5.36 6.66 -24.74
C GLN A 8 4.59 5.97 -23.60
N SER A 9 5.27 5.16 -22.79
CA SER A 9 4.67 4.51 -21.63
C SER A 9 4.17 5.51 -20.57
N PHE A 10 4.93 6.54 -20.21
CA PHE A 10 4.49 7.53 -19.23
C PHE A 10 3.27 8.32 -19.73
N GLN A 11 3.30 8.72 -21.00
CA GLN A 11 2.17 9.40 -21.63
C GLN A 11 0.90 8.53 -21.63
N HIS A 12 1.03 7.24 -21.94
CA HIS A 12 -0.10 6.32 -21.86
C HIS A 12 -0.67 6.20 -20.44
N HIS A 13 0.18 6.23 -19.41
CA HIS A 13 -0.28 6.22 -18.03
C HIS A 13 -0.94 7.53 -17.61
N LEU A 14 -0.42 8.68 -18.05
CA LEU A 14 -1.12 9.95 -17.84
C LEU A 14 -2.50 9.95 -18.49
N VAL A 15 -2.61 9.45 -19.73
CA VAL A 15 -3.91 9.34 -20.42
C VAL A 15 -4.85 8.39 -19.66
N ALA A 16 -4.34 7.24 -19.21
CA ALA A 16 -5.10 6.28 -18.40
C ALA A 16 -5.57 6.89 -17.06
N ILE A 17 -4.71 7.64 -16.37
CA ILE A 17 -5.06 8.37 -15.13
C ILE A 17 -6.10 9.44 -15.42
N GLY A 18 -5.93 10.21 -16.49
CA GLY A 18 -6.87 11.25 -16.91
C GLY A 18 -8.28 10.68 -17.16
N PHE A 19 -8.39 9.61 -17.96
CA PHE A 19 -9.67 8.93 -18.18
C PHE A 19 -10.23 8.29 -16.89
N GLY A 20 -9.37 7.69 -16.06
CA GLY A 20 -9.78 7.15 -14.77
C GLY A 20 -10.40 8.22 -13.86
N LEU A 21 -9.78 9.40 -13.77
CA LEU A 21 -10.30 10.55 -13.03
C LEU A 21 -11.65 11.00 -13.60
N LEU A 22 -11.80 11.13 -14.91
CA LEU A 22 -13.09 11.47 -15.52
C LEU A 22 -14.18 10.44 -15.16
N GLY A 23 -13.85 9.15 -15.14
CA GLY A 23 -14.75 8.10 -14.69
C GLY A 23 -15.20 8.22 -13.23
N VAL A 24 -14.24 8.47 -12.33
CA VAL A 24 -14.52 8.68 -10.89
C VAL A 24 -15.31 9.96 -10.67
N SER A 25 -15.04 11.01 -11.44
CA SER A 25 -15.81 12.26 -11.41
C SER A 25 -17.29 12.00 -11.70
N ILE A 26 -17.60 11.20 -12.72
CA ILE A 26 -18.96 10.81 -13.05
C ILE A 26 -19.57 10.05 -11.87
N LEU A 27 -18.89 9.04 -11.30
CA LEU A 27 -19.38 8.33 -10.11
C LEU A 27 -19.75 9.29 -8.98
N TYR A 28 -18.92 10.29 -8.69
CA TYR A 28 -19.23 11.31 -7.68
C TYR A 28 -20.38 12.23 -8.07
N LEU A 29 -20.55 12.55 -9.36
CA LEU A 29 -21.70 13.31 -9.86
C LEU A 29 -22.99 12.54 -9.58
N ILE A 30 -22.98 11.24 -9.85
CA ILE A 30 -24.07 10.32 -9.59
C ILE A 30 -24.34 10.20 -8.08
N ALA A 31 -23.31 10.23 -7.25
CA ALA A 31 -23.48 10.24 -5.80
C ALA A 31 -24.02 11.59 -5.25
N ALA A 32 -23.98 12.67 -6.04
CA ALA A 32 -24.15 14.05 -5.56
C ALA A 32 -25.56 14.53 -5.27
N ASN A 33 -26.51 13.62 -5.10
CA ASN A 33 -27.90 13.98 -4.80
C ASN A 33 -28.55 14.89 -5.86
N TRP A 34 -28.24 14.61 -7.12
CA TRP A 34 -28.92 15.00 -8.37
C TRP A 34 -30.41 14.62 -8.49
N TRP A 35 -31.14 14.50 -7.37
CA TRP A 35 -32.60 14.33 -7.31
C TRP A 35 -33.36 15.43 -8.06
N MET A 36 -32.74 16.58 -8.31
CA MET A 36 -33.31 17.68 -9.08
C MET A 36 -33.39 17.41 -10.59
N LEU A 37 -32.69 16.39 -11.11
CA LEU A 37 -32.77 16.03 -12.52
C LEU A 37 -34.04 15.19 -12.79
N PRO A 38 -34.75 15.41 -13.91
CA PRO A 38 -35.83 14.53 -14.34
C PRO A 38 -35.37 13.06 -14.40
N GLN A 39 -36.23 12.14 -13.98
CA GLN A 39 -35.93 10.69 -13.92
C GLN A 39 -35.37 10.15 -15.25
N ILE A 40 -35.89 10.64 -16.38
CA ILE A 40 -35.42 10.22 -17.71
C ILE A 40 -33.96 10.60 -17.97
N ILE A 41 -33.51 11.75 -17.45
CA ILE A 41 -32.12 12.20 -17.56
C ILE A 41 -31.23 11.36 -16.65
N GLN A 42 -31.70 11.05 -15.43
CA GLN A 42 -30.97 10.19 -14.51
C GLN A 42 -30.71 8.80 -15.13
N LEU A 43 -31.74 8.18 -15.72
CA LEU A 43 -31.61 6.87 -16.37
C LEU A 43 -30.80 6.93 -17.67
N ALA A 44 -30.95 7.99 -18.48
CA ALA A 44 -30.25 8.11 -19.74
C ALA A 44 -28.76 8.40 -19.58
N LEU A 45 -28.35 9.18 -18.58
CA LEU A 45 -26.98 9.69 -18.49
C LEU A 45 -25.92 8.57 -18.40
N PRO A 46 -26.01 7.57 -17.50
CA PRO A 46 -25.03 6.49 -17.45
C PRO A 46 -25.00 5.66 -18.73
N GLN A 47 -26.15 5.48 -19.40
CA GLN A 47 -26.26 4.72 -20.64
C GLN A 47 -25.63 5.45 -21.84
N VAL A 48 -25.89 6.75 -21.96
CA VAL A 48 -25.27 7.61 -22.98
C VAL A 48 -23.76 7.70 -22.75
N LEU A 49 -23.31 7.84 -21.51
CA LEU A 49 -21.89 7.85 -21.18
C LEU A 49 -21.23 6.50 -21.49
N LEU A 50 -21.88 5.37 -21.16
CA LEU A 50 -21.42 4.05 -21.54
C LEU A 50 -21.25 3.94 -23.06
N LEU A 51 -22.25 4.40 -23.83
CA LEU A 51 -22.21 4.39 -25.28
C LEU A 51 -21.05 5.25 -25.82
N ILE A 52 -20.89 6.47 -25.31
CA ILE A 52 -19.79 7.37 -25.71
C ILE A 52 -18.45 6.70 -25.42
N ILE A 53 -18.24 6.15 -24.22
CA ILE A 53 -16.98 5.50 -23.83
C ILE A 53 -16.72 4.27 -24.70
N ALA A 54 -17.75 3.48 -25.03
CA ALA A 54 -17.63 2.34 -25.93
C ALA A 54 -17.28 2.76 -27.36
N VAL A 55 -17.88 3.83 -27.89
CA VAL A 55 -17.50 4.38 -29.21
C VAL A 55 -16.08 4.92 -29.18
N LEU A 56 -15.67 5.60 -28.10
CA LEU A 56 -14.30 6.07 -27.91
C LEU A 56 -13.31 4.90 -27.84
N SER A 57 -13.66 3.76 -27.23
CA SER A 57 -12.76 2.59 -27.20
C SER A 57 -12.51 2.01 -28.58
N VAL A 58 -13.52 2.03 -29.47
CA VAL A 58 -13.39 1.64 -30.87
C VAL A 58 -12.55 2.65 -31.66
N TYR A 59 -12.80 3.95 -31.47
CA TYR A 59 -12.04 5.01 -32.13
C TYR A 59 -10.56 4.99 -31.72
N PHE A 60 -10.29 4.77 -30.44
CA PHE A 60 -8.95 4.61 -29.88
C PHE A 60 -8.45 3.16 -29.92
N SER A 61 -9.00 2.30 -30.78
CA SER A 61 -8.56 0.90 -30.92
C SER A 61 -7.09 0.74 -31.32
N ARG A 62 -6.51 1.77 -31.97
CA ARG A 62 -5.08 1.85 -32.31
C ARG A 62 -4.23 2.55 -31.24
N ALA A 63 -4.84 3.01 -30.14
CA ALA A 63 -4.11 3.57 -29.00
C ALA A 63 -3.46 2.44 -28.20
N SER A 64 -2.82 2.80 -27.08
CA SER A 64 -2.17 1.81 -26.23
C SER A 64 -3.15 0.90 -25.51
N GLU A 65 -2.69 -0.32 -25.23
CA GLU A 65 -3.42 -1.31 -24.41
C GLU A 65 -3.93 -0.72 -23.10
N ALA A 66 -3.14 0.12 -22.43
CA ALA A 66 -3.54 0.76 -21.18
C ALA A 66 -4.77 1.68 -21.34
N VAL A 67 -4.85 2.43 -22.45
CA VAL A 67 -5.99 3.31 -22.74
C VAL A 67 -7.23 2.48 -23.06
N ILE A 68 -7.10 1.42 -23.85
CA ILE A 68 -8.24 0.55 -24.18
C ILE A 68 -8.74 -0.17 -22.92
N GLN A 69 -7.82 -0.71 -22.11
CA GLN A 69 -8.18 -1.39 -20.86
C GLN A 69 -8.90 -0.45 -19.88
N THR A 70 -8.45 0.81 -19.77
CA THR A 70 -9.14 1.82 -18.95
C THR A 70 -10.51 2.18 -19.50
N LEU A 71 -10.67 2.42 -20.80
CA LEU A 71 -11.98 2.71 -21.39
C LEU A 71 -12.97 1.55 -21.19
N HIS A 72 -12.54 0.31 -21.38
CA HIS A 72 -13.37 -0.86 -21.09
C HIS A 72 -13.71 -0.98 -19.59
N ALA A 73 -12.75 -0.72 -18.70
CA ALA A 73 -13.02 -0.69 -17.25
C ALA A 73 -14.04 0.41 -16.89
N LEU A 74 -13.99 1.57 -17.57
CA LEU A 74 -14.99 2.63 -17.44
C LEU A 74 -16.37 2.20 -17.95
N CYS A 75 -16.46 1.46 -19.07
CA CYS A 75 -17.72 0.85 -19.50
C CYS A 75 -18.26 -0.10 -18.42
N GLY A 76 -17.40 -0.95 -17.86
CA GLY A 76 -17.74 -1.83 -16.74
C GLY A 76 -18.23 -1.07 -15.52
N LEU A 77 -17.64 0.10 -15.23
CA LEU A 77 -18.06 1.00 -14.16
C LEU A 77 -19.43 1.64 -14.44
N MET A 78 -19.66 2.12 -15.67
CA MET A 78 -20.95 2.69 -16.07
C MET A 78 -22.08 1.66 -15.99
N LEU A 79 -21.83 0.37 -16.26
CA LEU A 79 -22.84 -0.68 -16.06
C LEU A 79 -23.32 -0.75 -14.60
N GLY A 80 -22.39 -0.73 -13.65
CA GLY A 80 -22.73 -0.69 -12.22
C GLY A 80 -23.49 0.56 -11.83
N LEU A 81 -23.06 1.72 -12.35
CA LEU A 81 -23.75 2.99 -12.13
C LEU A 81 -25.18 2.97 -12.68
N SER A 82 -25.39 2.46 -13.90
CA SER A 82 -26.73 2.29 -14.47
C SER A 82 -27.65 1.48 -13.55
N LEU A 83 -27.14 0.36 -12.99
CA LEU A 83 -27.91 -0.44 -12.05
C LEU A 83 -28.22 0.32 -10.75
N ALA A 84 -27.25 1.07 -10.23
CA ALA A 84 -27.44 1.87 -9.03
C ALA A 84 -28.51 2.96 -9.23
N VAL A 85 -28.50 3.63 -10.39
CA VAL A 85 -29.52 4.64 -10.74
C VAL A 85 -30.89 4.01 -10.91
N ILE A 86 -31.00 2.85 -11.55
CA ILE A 86 -32.26 2.12 -11.66
C ILE A 86 -32.82 1.82 -10.25
N GLY A 87 -31.98 1.34 -9.34
CA GLY A 87 -32.37 1.10 -7.95
C GLY A 87 -32.85 2.36 -7.23
N GLN A 88 -32.20 3.51 -7.46
CA GLN A 88 -32.57 4.79 -6.88
C GLN A 88 -33.88 5.35 -7.45
N VAL A 89 -34.01 5.44 -8.79
CA VAL A 89 -35.16 6.06 -9.47
C VAL A 89 -36.45 5.29 -9.22
N TYR A 90 -36.39 3.96 -9.36
CA TYR A 90 -37.56 3.11 -9.17
C TYR A 90 -37.76 2.66 -7.73
N GLN A 91 -36.87 3.09 -6.81
CA GLN A 91 -36.90 2.71 -5.39
C GLN A 91 -37.14 1.22 -5.21
N THR A 92 -36.40 0.39 -5.96
CA THR A 92 -36.70 -1.04 -6.10
C THR A 92 -36.58 -1.83 -4.80
N GLY A 93 -36.18 -1.20 -3.70
CA GLY A 93 -35.92 -1.84 -2.41
C GLY A 93 -34.85 -2.94 -2.51
N ALA A 94 -34.11 -2.98 -3.62
CA ALA A 94 -33.23 -4.09 -3.93
C ALA A 94 -32.05 -4.11 -2.96
N ASN A 95 -31.84 -5.27 -2.35
CA ASN A 95 -30.72 -5.53 -1.46
C ASN A 95 -29.39 -5.17 -2.14
N SER A 96 -28.51 -4.47 -1.43
CA SER A 96 -27.21 -4.03 -1.98
C SER A 96 -26.38 -5.19 -2.53
N TYR A 97 -26.49 -6.40 -1.96
CA TYR A 97 -25.78 -7.56 -2.50
C TYR A 97 -26.23 -7.93 -3.93
N LEU A 98 -27.53 -7.81 -4.25
CA LEU A 98 -28.07 -8.12 -5.58
C LEU A 98 -27.53 -7.15 -6.64
N LEU A 99 -27.38 -5.88 -6.27
CA LEU A 99 -26.77 -4.86 -7.14
C LEU A 99 -25.37 -5.28 -7.57
N PHE A 100 -24.50 -5.61 -6.61
CA PHE A 100 -23.11 -6.01 -6.90
C PHE A 100 -23.03 -7.39 -7.57
N LEU A 101 -23.95 -8.30 -7.27
CA LEU A 101 -24.04 -9.60 -7.95
C LEU A 101 -24.37 -9.41 -9.44
N LEU A 102 -25.43 -8.65 -9.74
CA LEU A 102 -25.83 -8.38 -11.11
C LEU A 102 -24.75 -7.62 -11.87
N TRP A 103 -24.09 -6.66 -11.22
CA TRP A 103 -22.93 -5.97 -11.78
C TRP A 103 -21.81 -6.96 -12.14
N SER A 104 -21.46 -7.88 -11.24
CA SER A 104 -20.44 -8.91 -11.50
C SER A 104 -20.79 -9.80 -12.68
N ILE A 105 -22.06 -10.22 -12.79
CA ILE A 105 -22.55 -11.02 -13.92
C ILE A 105 -22.40 -10.25 -15.24
N LEU A 106 -22.77 -8.96 -15.25
CA LEU A 106 -22.66 -8.10 -16.43
C LEU A 106 -21.21 -7.82 -16.85
N LEU A 107 -20.22 -8.03 -15.98
CA LEU A 107 -18.80 -7.91 -16.32
C LEU A 107 -18.23 -9.17 -17.00
N LEU A 108 -18.88 -10.33 -16.88
CA LEU A 108 -18.38 -11.58 -17.48
C LEU A 108 -18.22 -11.50 -19.01
N PRO A 109 -19.19 -10.96 -19.79
CA PRO A 109 -19.02 -10.79 -21.24
C PRO A 109 -17.84 -9.88 -21.61
N TRP A 110 -17.45 -8.96 -20.74
CA TRP A 110 -16.33 -8.05 -20.97
C TRP A 110 -14.96 -8.71 -20.81
N LEU A 111 -14.91 -9.94 -20.30
CA LEU A 111 -13.71 -10.78 -20.27
C LEU A 111 -13.38 -11.41 -21.64
N TYR A 112 -14.13 -11.11 -22.72
CA TYR A 112 -13.84 -11.60 -24.07
C TYR A 112 -12.40 -11.32 -24.54
N ARG A 113 -11.79 -10.26 -23.99
CA ARG A 113 -10.40 -9.88 -24.16
C ARG A 113 -9.73 -9.77 -22.79
N GLN A 114 -8.44 -10.09 -22.75
CA GLN A 114 -7.61 -9.85 -21.58
C GLN A 114 -7.60 -8.36 -21.20
N ASN A 115 -8.35 -8.02 -20.15
CA ASN A 115 -8.38 -6.69 -19.56
C ASN A 115 -8.22 -6.74 -18.04
N ALA A 116 -7.08 -6.23 -17.54
CA ALA A 116 -6.77 -6.20 -16.12
C ALA A 116 -7.78 -5.35 -15.31
N GLY A 117 -8.27 -4.25 -15.87
CA GLY A 117 -9.25 -3.38 -15.21
C GLY A 117 -10.60 -4.07 -14.99
N ILE A 118 -11.11 -4.78 -15.99
CA ILE A 118 -12.35 -5.58 -15.86
C ILE A 118 -12.13 -6.75 -14.89
N PHE A 119 -10.98 -7.43 -14.96
CA PHE A 119 -10.66 -8.51 -14.03
C PHE A 119 -10.66 -8.04 -12.56
N ILE A 120 -10.00 -6.89 -12.29
CA ILE A 120 -9.98 -6.30 -10.95
C ILE A 120 -11.38 -5.88 -10.52
N LEU A 121 -12.14 -5.25 -11.42
CA LEU A 121 -13.51 -4.81 -11.11
C LEU A 121 -14.41 -6.01 -10.78
N LEU A 122 -14.34 -7.09 -11.58
CA LEU A 122 -15.06 -8.33 -11.31
C LEU A 122 -14.68 -8.91 -9.96
N GLY A 123 -13.37 -9.02 -9.66
CA GLY A 123 -12.87 -9.50 -8.39
C GLY A 123 -13.42 -8.71 -7.20
N LEU A 124 -13.48 -7.38 -7.32
CA LEU A 124 -13.99 -6.48 -6.30
C LEU A 124 -15.51 -6.52 -6.17
N THR A 125 -16.26 -6.46 -7.28
CA THR A 125 -17.73 -6.50 -7.24
C THR A 125 -18.24 -7.86 -6.76
N GLY A 126 -17.58 -8.96 -7.15
CA GLY A 126 -17.93 -10.30 -6.68
C GLY A 126 -17.61 -10.49 -5.20
N PHE A 127 -16.46 -9.95 -4.73
CA PHE A 127 -16.14 -9.90 -3.31
C PHE A 127 -17.18 -9.10 -2.52
N LEU A 128 -17.54 -7.89 -2.97
CA LEU A 128 -18.56 -7.07 -2.32
C LEU A 128 -19.93 -7.75 -2.33
N ALA A 129 -20.32 -8.39 -3.44
CA ALA A 129 -21.59 -9.10 -3.54
C ALA A 129 -21.69 -10.21 -2.50
N LEU A 130 -20.64 -11.04 -2.36
CA LEU A 130 -20.62 -12.13 -1.39
C LEU A 130 -20.56 -11.64 0.06
N TYR A 131 -19.76 -10.61 0.33
CA TYR A 131 -19.67 -10.01 1.67
C TYR A 131 -20.97 -9.34 2.10
N LEU A 132 -21.63 -8.60 1.19
CA LEU A 132 -22.92 -7.99 1.50
C LEU A 132 -24.02 -9.04 1.59
N ALA A 133 -23.97 -10.09 0.77
CA ALA A 133 -24.91 -11.20 0.87
C ALA A 133 -24.81 -11.89 2.23
N SER A 134 -23.60 -12.08 2.76
CA SER A 134 -23.46 -12.68 4.09
C SER A 134 -24.08 -11.83 5.19
N VAL A 135 -23.90 -10.52 5.13
CA VAL A 135 -24.49 -9.60 6.12
C VAL A 135 -26.02 -9.54 5.97
N GLN A 136 -26.53 -9.44 4.75
CA GLN A 136 -27.96 -9.19 4.48
C GLN A 136 -28.82 -10.46 4.56
N LEU A 137 -28.26 -11.64 4.23
CA LEU A 137 -28.96 -12.93 4.29
C LEU A 137 -28.73 -13.65 5.63
N GLY A 138 -27.92 -13.08 6.53
CA GLY A 138 -27.63 -13.66 7.85
C GLY A 138 -26.78 -14.93 7.78
N PHE A 139 -25.77 -14.96 6.90
CA PHE A 139 -24.81 -16.06 6.89
C PHE A 139 -23.95 -16.02 8.15
N HIS A 140 -23.55 -17.20 8.60
CA HIS A 140 -22.58 -17.30 9.68
C HIS A 140 -21.20 -16.86 9.16
N ASP A 141 -20.36 -16.31 10.04
CA ASP A 141 -19.04 -15.78 9.66
C ASP A 141 -18.19 -16.80 8.87
N TRP A 142 -18.22 -18.07 9.29
CA TRP A 142 -17.48 -19.13 8.60
C TRP A 142 -17.96 -19.39 7.18
N GLN A 143 -19.27 -19.28 6.90
CA GLN A 143 -19.83 -19.45 5.57
C GLN A 143 -19.34 -18.34 4.64
N SER A 144 -19.32 -17.12 5.16
CA SER A 144 -18.86 -15.92 4.47
C SER A 144 -17.39 -16.06 4.06
N ILE A 145 -16.52 -16.44 4.99
CA ILE A 145 -15.08 -16.63 4.74
C ILE A 145 -14.87 -17.71 3.67
N VAL A 146 -15.57 -18.85 3.77
CA VAL A 146 -15.45 -19.94 2.80
C VAL A 146 -15.92 -19.52 1.41
N LEU A 147 -17.04 -18.81 1.29
CA LEU A 147 -17.53 -18.30 0.01
C LEU A 147 -16.54 -17.32 -0.63
N LEU A 148 -15.96 -16.42 0.16
CA LEU A 148 -14.92 -15.49 -0.31
C LEU A 148 -13.65 -16.24 -0.73
N GLN A 149 -13.28 -17.30 -0.03
CA GLN A 149 -12.15 -18.15 -0.40
C GLN A 149 -12.39 -18.85 -1.75
N ILE A 150 -13.59 -19.42 -1.95
CA ILE A 150 -13.99 -20.05 -3.20
C ILE A 150 -13.95 -19.03 -4.36
N TRP A 151 -14.47 -17.83 -4.13
CA TRP A 151 -14.43 -16.74 -5.11
C TRP A 151 -13.01 -16.41 -5.56
N TRP A 152 -12.09 -16.21 -4.61
CA TRP A 152 -10.70 -15.89 -4.95
C TRP A 152 -9.94 -17.07 -5.56
N CYS A 153 -10.27 -18.31 -5.22
CA CYS A 153 -9.78 -19.49 -5.94
C CYS A 153 -10.28 -19.52 -7.40
N GLY A 154 -11.55 -19.16 -7.64
CA GLY A 154 -12.10 -19.00 -8.99
C GLY A 154 -11.41 -17.89 -9.79
N MET A 155 -11.21 -16.72 -9.17
CA MET A 155 -10.45 -15.61 -9.77
C MET A 155 -9.00 -16.01 -10.04
N TRP A 156 -8.38 -16.77 -9.15
CA TRP A 156 -7.04 -17.31 -9.37
C TRP A 156 -7.01 -18.29 -10.56
N LEU A 157 -8.02 -19.14 -10.74
CA LEU A 157 -8.10 -20.04 -11.89
C LEU A 157 -8.20 -19.26 -13.21
N LEU A 158 -9.03 -18.22 -13.25
CA LEU A 158 -9.12 -17.31 -14.38
C LEU A 158 -7.78 -16.60 -14.66
N ALA A 159 -7.09 -16.16 -13.60
CA ALA A 159 -5.77 -15.54 -13.73
C ALA A 159 -4.72 -16.53 -14.23
N TYR A 160 -4.78 -17.77 -13.74
CA TYR A 160 -3.91 -18.85 -14.13
C TYR A 160 -4.06 -19.19 -15.62
N TRP A 161 -5.26 -19.10 -16.20
CA TRP A 161 -5.49 -19.37 -17.63
C TRP A 161 -5.24 -18.17 -18.55
N GLN A 162 -5.62 -16.96 -18.13
CA GLN A 162 -5.69 -15.81 -19.04
C GLN A 162 -4.97 -14.57 -18.52
N TYR A 163 -4.69 -14.45 -17.22
CA TYR A 163 -4.13 -13.24 -16.61
C TYR A 163 -2.91 -13.53 -15.73
N HIS A 164 -1.84 -14.08 -16.33
CA HIS A 164 -0.62 -14.46 -15.59
C HIS A 164 0.00 -13.34 -14.76
N ALA A 165 -0.12 -12.08 -15.19
CA ALA A 165 0.37 -10.93 -14.42
C ALA A 165 -0.37 -10.73 -13.09
N LEU A 166 -1.63 -11.19 -12.99
CA LEU A 166 -2.51 -11.04 -11.84
C LEU A 166 -2.57 -12.31 -10.97
N GLU A 167 -1.91 -13.40 -11.36
CA GLU A 167 -1.84 -14.66 -10.59
C GLU A 167 -1.32 -14.41 -9.17
N LYS A 168 -0.27 -13.60 -9.02
CA LYS A 168 0.32 -13.29 -7.71
C LYS A 168 -0.58 -12.41 -6.85
N TYR A 169 -1.41 -11.58 -7.48
CA TYR A 169 -2.39 -10.74 -6.79
C TYR A 169 -3.51 -11.59 -6.18
N THR A 170 -4.03 -12.58 -6.92
CA THR A 170 -5.07 -13.47 -6.40
C THR A 170 -4.51 -14.42 -5.32
N LEU A 171 -3.28 -14.91 -5.48
CA LEU A 171 -2.60 -15.70 -4.44
C LEU A 171 -2.45 -14.93 -3.11
N LEU A 172 -2.16 -13.63 -3.17
CA LEU A 172 -2.07 -12.79 -1.96
C LEU A 172 -3.40 -12.74 -1.19
N TRP A 173 -4.52 -12.57 -1.90
CA TRP A 173 -5.85 -12.58 -1.26
C TRP A 173 -6.19 -13.93 -0.64
N ILE A 174 -5.81 -15.02 -1.29
CA ILE A 174 -5.99 -16.38 -0.75
C ILE A 174 -5.18 -16.58 0.54
N VAL A 175 -3.95 -16.04 0.61
CA VAL A 175 -3.13 -16.06 1.84
C VAL A 175 -3.78 -15.25 2.95
N ILE A 176 -4.30 -14.05 2.64
CA ILE A 176 -4.99 -13.21 3.62
C ILE A 176 -6.22 -13.91 4.18
N LEU A 177 -7.09 -14.44 3.30
CA LEU A 177 -8.31 -15.13 3.73
C LEU A 177 -8.00 -16.41 4.51
N SER A 178 -6.93 -17.13 4.15
CA SER A 178 -6.46 -18.28 4.92
C SER A 178 -6.03 -17.91 6.36
N VAL A 179 -5.35 -16.78 6.54
CA VAL A 179 -5.01 -16.27 7.89
C VAL A 179 -6.28 -15.81 8.63
N VAL A 180 -7.21 -15.15 7.94
CA VAL A 180 -8.51 -14.76 8.52
C VAL A 180 -9.30 -16.00 8.97
N SER A 181 -9.31 -17.07 8.18
CA SER A 181 -9.89 -18.36 8.58
C SER A 181 -9.25 -18.91 9.84
N MET A 182 -7.92 -18.82 9.95
CA MET A 182 -7.18 -19.27 11.13
C MET A 182 -7.52 -18.43 12.38
N VAL A 183 -7.72 -17.11 12.22
CA VAL A 183 -8.23 -16.26 13.31
C VAL A 183 -9.66 -16.67 13.69
N GLY A 184 -10.54 -16.83 12.69
CA GLY A 184 -11.93 -17.22 12.91
C GLY A 184 -12.06 -18.57 13.63
N PHE A 185 -11.15 -19.51 13.35
CA PHE A 185 -11.09 -20.82 14.02
C PHE A 185 -11.01 -20.68 15.56
N PHE A 186 -10.35 -19.65 16.09
CA PHE A 186 -10.22 -19.47 17.54
C PHE A 186 -11.50 -18.99 18.24
N TYR A 187 -12.45 -18.45 17.47
CA TYR A 187 -13.70 -17.92 18.00
C TYR A 187 -14.92 -18.79 17.62
N ALA A 188 -14.69 -19.90 16.92
CA ALA A 188 -15.73 -20.71 16.31
C ALA A 188 -16.13 -21.91 17.19
N ASP A 189 -17.43 -22.24 17.16
CA ASP A 189 -17.95 -23.48 17.73
C ASP A 189 -17.36 -24.74 17.05
N HIS A 190 -17.44 -25.90 17.70
CA HIS A 190 -16.77 -27.13 17.27
C HIS A 190 -16.99 -27.52 15.79
N LEU A 191 -18.20 -27.32 15.25
CA LEU A 191 -18.54 -27.67 13.87
C LEU A 191 -17.95 -26.68 12.85
N SER A 192 -18.05 -25.38 13.12
CA SER A 192 -17.52 -24.32 12.24
C SER A 192 -16.00 -24.22 12.32
N ALA A 193 -15.41 -24.55 13.48
CA ALA A 193 -13.97 -24.62 13.68
C ALA A 193 -13.32 -25.61 12.69
N ALA A 194 -13.88 -26.80 12.51
CA ALA A 194 -13.34 -27.77 11.55
C ALA A 194 -13.30 -27.22 10.11
N VAL A 195 -14.37 -26.55 9.69
CA VAL A 195 -14.45 -25.92 8.35
C VAL A 195 -13.43 -24.80 8.19
N LEU A 196 -13.30 -23.94 9.20
CA LEU A 196 -12.35 -22.84 9.19
C LEU A 196 -10.90 -23.34 9.16
N LEU A 197 -10.59 -24.38 9.92
CA LEU A 197 -9.27 -25.03 9.89
C LEU A 197 -8.95 -25.59 8.49
N ILE A 198 -9.91 -26.28 7.86
CA ILE A 198 -9.77 -26.76 6.47
C ILE A 198 -9.51 -25.59 5.52
N SER A 199 -10.28 -24.51 5.63
CA SER A 199 -10.13 -23.33 4.78
C SER A 199 -8.81 -22.60 4.99
N ALA A 200 -8.22 -22.66 6.19
CA ALA A 200 -6.91 -22.10 6.49
C ALA A 200 -5.77 -22.87 5.81
N PHE A 201 -5.84 -24.20 5.71
CA PHE A 201 -4.71 -25.01 5.24
C PHE A 201 -4.84 -25.54 3.80
N VAL A 202 -6.02 -26.01 3.40
CA VAL A 202 -6.20 -26.76 2.14
C VAL A 202 -5.94 -25.90 0.89
N PRO A 203 -6.51 -24.68 0.75
CA PRO A 203 -6.24 -23.85 -0.42
C PRO A 203 -4.75 -23.52 -0.59
N LEU A 204 -4.06 -23.18 0.51
CA LEU A 204 -2.63 -22.88 0.47
C LEU A 204 -1.81 -24.10 0.03
N SER A 205 -2.12 -25.28 0.58
CA SER A 205 -1.38 -26.51 0.31
C SER A 205 -1.52 -26.95 -1.15
N LEU A 206 -2.75 -26.92 -1.70
CA LEU A 206 -3.01 -27.28 -3.09
C LEU A 206 -2.32 -26.32 -4.07
N LEU A 207 -2.41 -25.01 -3.81
CA LEU A 207 -1.80 -23.99 -4.67
C LEU A 207 -0.27 -23.97 -4.55
N ALA A 208 0.28 -24.28 -3.36
CA ALA A 208 1.71 -24.44 -3.18
C ALA A 208 2.23 -25.63 -3.98
N TRP A 209 1.51 -26.76 -3.96
CA TRP A 209 1.83 -27.94 -4.76
C TRP A 209 1.81 -27.64 -6.27
N GLN A 210 0.79 -26.93 -6.75
CA GLN A 210 0.71 -26.55 -8.15
C GLN A 210 1.83 -25.56 -8.55
N SER A 211 2.11 -24.57 -7.70
CA SER A 211 3.18 -23.60 -7.92
C SER A 211 4.56 -24.28 -7.91
N TYR A 212 4.72 -25.32 -7.10
CA TYR A 212 5.90 -26.18 -7.09
C TYR A 212 6.07 -26.92 -8.41
N ARG A 213 5.00 -27.50 -8.98
CA ARG A 213 5.05 -28.14 -10.32
C ARG A 213 5.48 -27.16 -11.41
N LYS A 214 5.09 -25.89 -11.30
CA LYS A 214 5.50 -24.81 -12.21
C LYS A 214 6.93 -24.28 -11.96
N GLN A 215 7.60 -24.70 -10.88
CA GLN A 215 8.87 -24.15 -10.44
C GLN A 215 8.81 -22.62 -10.13
N ASP A 216 7.63 -22.09 -9.76
CA ASP A 216 7.51 -20.69 -9.33
C ASP A 216 7.94 -20.54 -7.87
N THR A 217 9.21 -20.20 -7.69
CA THR A 217 9.83 -20.01 -6.37
C THR A 217 9.13 -18.95 -5.52
N LEU A 218 8.55 -17.90 -6.11
CA LEU A 218 7.90 -16.83 -5.37
C LEU A 218 6.55 -17.27 -4.83
N ALA A 219 5.73 -17.88 -5.68
CA ALA A 219 4.42 -18.37 -5.27
C ALA A 219 4.55 -19.44 -4.17
N VAL A 220 5.46 -20.42 -4.33
CA VAL A 220 5.72 -21.43 -3.30
C VAL A 220 6.17 -20.79 -1.99
N SER A 221 7.12 -19.85 -2.05
CA SER A 221 7.64 -19.21 -0.83
C SER A 221 6.57 -18.40 -0.10
N LEU A 222 5.69 -17.68 -0.82
CA LEU A 222 4.59 -16.92 -0.24
C LEU A 222 3.53 -17.83 0.40
N LEU A 223 3.11 -18.88 -0.31
CA LEU A 223 2.09 -19.81 0.18
C LEU A 223 2.60 -20.61 1.38
N SER A 224 3.84 -21.10 1.33
CA SER A 224 4.48 -21.80 2.45
C SER A 224 4.71 -20.89 3.65
N ALA A 225 4.94 -19.59 3.46
CA ALA A 225 4.98 -18.64 4.56
C ALA A 225 3.60 -18.52 5.24
N GLY A 226 2.51 -18.42 4.46
CA GLY A 226 1.13 -18.45 4.99
C GLY A 226 0.83 -19.72 5.78
N ILE A 227 1.22 -20.89 5.27
CA ILE A 227 1.10 -22.17 5.99
C ILE A 227 1.88 -22.11 7.31
N GLY A 228 3.12 -21.60 7.29
CA GLY A 228 3.94 -21.45 8.50
C GLY A 228 3.30 -20.54 9.55
N ILE A 229 2.67 -19.43 9.14
CA ILE A 229 1.92 -18.54 10.04
C ILE A 229 0.75 -19.30 10.67
N ASN A 230 -0.03 -20.04 9.88
CA ASN A 230 -1.18 -20.79 10.40
C ASN A 230 -0.76 -21.91 11.36
N ILE A 231 0.31 -22.66 11.06
CA ILE A 231 0.86 -23.67 11.99
C ILE A 231 1.29 -23.00 13.30
N LEU A 232 2.03 -21.89 13.21
CA LEU A 232 2.48 -21.17 14.40
C LEU A 232 1.30 -20.69 15.24
N MET A 233 0.26 -20.11 14.63
CA MET A 233 -0.96 -19.68 15.32
C MET A 233 -1.71 -20.85 15.95
N TRP A 234 -1.85 -21.96 15.23
CA TRP A 234 -2.56 -23.15 15.72
C TRP A 234 -1.87 -23.76 16.94
N VAL A 235 -0.54 -23.93 16.86
CA VAL A 235 0.26 -24.41 17.99
C VAL A 235 0.25 -23.40 19.13
N ALA A 236 0.37 -22.11 18.85
CA ALA A 236 0.30 -21.06 19.87
C ALA A 236 -1.00 -21.14 20.67
N TYR A 237 -2.13 -21.28 20.00
CA TYR A 237 -3.44 -21.39 20.63
C TYR A 237 -3.55 -22.64 21.52
N GLY A 238 -3.21 -23.82 20.98
CA GLY A 238 -3.30 -25.06 21.76
C GLY A 238 -2.32 -25.11 22.93
N LEU A 239 -1.11 -24.55 22.78
CA LEU A 239 -0.03 -24.71 23.74
C LEU A 239 -0.05 -23.63 24.83
N ILE A 240 -0.37 -22.38 24.50
CA ILE A 240 -0.37 -21.27 25.47
C ILE A 240 -1.59 -21.36 26.39
N ASP A 241 -2.75 -21.71 25.85
CA ASP A 241 -4.00 -21.75 26.61
C ASP A 241 -4.04 -22.96 27.56
N GLN A 242 -3.58 -24.14 27.10
CA GLN A 242 -3.59 -25.36 27.93
C GLN A 242 -2.51 -25.38 29.01
N LEU A 243 -1.34 -24.76 28.77
CA LEU A 243 -0.21 -24.83 29.70
C LEU A 243 -0.09 -23.61 30.63
N ASN A 244 -0.95 -22.60 30.47
CA ASN A 244 -0.99 -21.37 31.27
C ASN A 244 0.41 -20.74 31.50
N LEU A 245 1.22 -20.68 30.43
CA LEU A 245 2.66 -20.37 30.49
C LEU A 245 2.98 -18.89 30.75
N GLY A 246 1.97 -18.03 30.91
CA GLY A 246 2.12 -16.59 31.10
C GLY A 246 3.11 -15.99 30.10
N THR A 247 4.11 -15.26 30.60
CA THR A 247 5.13 -14.61 29.76
C THR A 247 6.12 -15.60 29.13
N PHE A 248 6.36 -16.76 29.74
CA PHE A 248 7.21 -17.80 29.17
C PHE A 248 6.66 -18.39 27.86
N GLY A 249 5.35 -18.28 27.62
CA GLY A 249 4.74 -18.64 26.34
C GLY A 249 5.41 -17.93 25.15
N PHE A 250 5.83 -16.68 25.31
CA PHE A 250 6.54 -15.95 24.25
C PHE A 250 7.90 -16.55 23.90
N LEU A 251 8.65 -17.09 24.87
CA LEU A 251 9.93 -17.76 24.59
C LEU A 251 9.72 -19.05 23.78
N ILE A 252 8.65 -19.80 24.07
CA ILE A 252 8.28 -20.98 23.29
C ILE A 252 7.90 -20.56 21.87
N LEU A 253 7.15 -19.46 21.70
CA LEU A 253 6.85 -18.90 20.37
C LEU A 253 8.10 -18.49 19.59
N VAL A 254 9.14 -17.97 20.23
CA VAL A 254 10.43 -17.68 19.59
C VAL A 254 11.03 -18.96 19.00
N ILE A 255 11.11 -20.02 19.80
CA ILE A 255 11.69 -21.31 19.40
C ILE A 255 10.85 -21.94 18.27
N LEU A 256 9.53 -21.96 18.43
CA LEU A 256 8.61 -22.49 17.43
C LEU A 256 8.68 -21.72 16.12
N SER A 257 8.70 -20.39 16.18
CA SER A 257 8.78 -19.56 14.98
C SER A 257 10.09 -19.80 14.22
N LEU A 258 11.24 -19.79 14.91
CA LEU A 258 12.51 -20.11 14.25
C LEU A 258 12.54 -21.54 13.70
N GLY A 259 12.01 -22.52 14.46
CA GLY A 259 11.98 -23.93 14.07
C GLY A 259 11.10 -24.20 12.84
N ILE A 260 9.83 -23.80 12.89
CA ILE A 260 8.85 -24.03 11.82
C ILE A 260 9.33 -23.38 10.52
N PHE A 261 9.70 -22.10 10.56
CA PHE A 261 10.10 -21.38 9.35
C PHE A 261 11.47 -21.82 8.82
N TYR A 262 12.36 -22.31 9.68
CA TYR A 262 13.60 -22.98 9.25
C TYR A 262 13.32 -24.30 8.53
N LEU A 263 12.46 -25.16 9.07
CA LEU A 263 12.10 -26.44 8.45
C LEU A 263 11.44 -26.21 7.08
N ILE A 264 10.48 -25.28 7.00
CA ILE A 264 9.83 -24.90 5.75
C ILE A 264 10.87 -24.41 4.72
N THR A 265 11.76 -23.51 5.13
CA THR A 265 12.76 -22.95 4.22
C THR A 265 13.79 -23.99 3.79
N ARG A 266 14.20 -24.89 4.71
CA ARG A 266 15.10 -26.01 4.39
C ARG A 266 14.47 -26.93 3.37
N PHE A 267 13.18 -27.25 3.52
CA PHE A 267 12.45 -28.03 2.54
C PHE A 267 12.44 -27.33 1.18
N ILE A 268 12.02 -26.05 1.11
CA ILE A 268 12.01 -25.28 -0.14
C ILE A 268 13.39 -25.29 -0.82
N LEU A 269 14.48 -25.09 -0.07
CA LEU A 269 15.84 -25.08 -0.61
C LEU A 269 16.35 -26.45 -1.10
N GLN A 270 15.71 -27.55 -0.69
CA GLN A 270 16.01 -28.89 -1.19
C GLN A 270 15.30 -29.16 -2.52
N VAL A 271 14.09 -28.62 -2.71
CA VAL A 271 13.24 -28.97 -3.85
C VAL A 271 13.23 -27.91 -4.96
N LEU A 272 13.56 -26.65 -4.66
CA LEU A 272 13.53 -25.53 -5.60
C LEU A 272 14.91 -24.88 -5.77
N PRO A 273 15.16 -24.18 -6.89
CA PRO A 273 16.41 -23.48 -7.12
C PRO A 273 16.67 -22.43 -6.03
N LYS A 274 17.91 -22.42 -5.53
CA LYS A 274 18.36 -21.51 -4.48
C LYS A 274 18.23 -20.07 -4.97
N SER A 275 17.32 -19.33 -4.36
CA SER A 275 17.06 -17.92 -4.68
C SER A 275 16.89 -17.11 -3.41
N TYR A 276 17.08 -15.79 -3.47
CA TYR A 276 16.74 -14.93 -2.32
C TYR A 276 15.29 -15.13 -1.86
N VAL A 277 14.39 -15.34 -2.82
CA VAL A 277 12.95 -15.52 -2.61
C VAL A 277 12.63 -16.78 -1.80
N SER A 278 13.37 -17.88 -2.00
CA SER A 278 13.23 -19.09 -1.18
C SER A 278 13.49 -18.89 0.31
N THR A 279 14.15 -17.78 0.70
CA THR A 279 14.43 -17.46 2.11
C THR A 279 13.38 -16.56 2.76
N ILE A 280 12.30 -16.20 2.05
CA ILE A 280 11.21 -15.37 2.58
C ILE A 280 10.57 -15.97 3.85
N PRO A 281 10.20 -17.27 3.90
CA PRO A 281 9.58 -17.83 5.10
C PRO A 281 10.49 -17.71 6.32
N LEU A 282 11.78 -18.04 6.18
CA LEU A 282 12.76 -17.88 7.25
C LEU A 282 12.92 -16.44 7.72
N GLY A 283 12.83 -15.47 6.80
CA GLY A 283 12.77 -14.05 7.14
C GLY A 283 11.56 -13.76 8.03
N ILE A 284 10.35 -14.15 7.62
CA ILE A 284 9.13 -13.92 8.40
C ILE A 284 9.23 -14.55 9.80
N GLY A 285 9.71 -15.79 9.90
CA GLY A 285 9.89 -16.46 11.18
C GLY A 285 10.89 -15.77 12.10
N ALA A 286 12.04 -15.34 11.58
CA ALA A 286 13.01 -14.59 12.38
C ALA A 286 12.47 -13.24 12.87
N TRP A 287 11.63 -12.58 12.09
CA TRP A 287 10.99 -11.32 12.48
C TRP A 287 9.95 -11.52 13.58
N LEU A 288 9.06 -12.50 13.42
CA LEU A 288 8.09 -12.89 14.45
C LEU A 288 8.80 -13.29 15.75
N ALA A 289 9.86 -14.08 15.65
CA ALA A 289 10.72 -14.42 16.79
C ALA A 289 11.31 -13.18 17.47
N GLY A 290 11.79 -12.18 16.71
CA GLY A 290 12.31 -10.94 17.29
C GLY A 290 11.25 -10.19 18.11
N ILE A 291 10.02 -10.10 17.58
CA ILE A 291 8.88 -9.46 18.25
C ILE A 291 8.48 -10.23 19.52
N PHE A 292 8.36 -11.56 19.45
CA PHE A 292 8.03 -12.37 20.63
C PHE A 292 9.14 -12.31 21.68
N LEU A 293 10.41 -12.27 21.28
CA LEU A 293 11.52 -12.11 22.21
C LEU A 293 11.46 -10.75 22.92
N SER A 294 11.09 -9.67 22.20
CA SER A 294 10.84 -8.38 22.83
C SER A 294 9.68 -8.46 23.83
N ALA A 295 8.54 -9.03 23.43
CA ALA A 295 7.38 -9.18 24.30
C ALA A 295 7.70 -10.00 25.57
N PHE A 296 8.48 -11.08 25.42
CA PHE A 296 8.98 -11.89 26.53
C PHE A 296 9.76 -11.04 27.55
N ILE A 297 10.74 -10.25 27.09
CA ILE A 297 11.58 -9.45 27.97
C ILE A 297 10.77 -8.34 28.68
N PHE A 298 9.88 -7.65 27.97
CA PHE A 298 8.99 -6.67 28.60
C PHE A 298 8.08 -7.32 29.65
N GLY A 299 7.53 -8.50 29.35
CA GLY A 299 6.65 -9.23 30.26
C GLY A 299 7.37 -9.81 31.49
N MET A 300 8.56 -10.39 31.30
CA MET A 300 9.33 -11.05 32.36
C MET A 300 10.04 -10.04 33.26
N VAL A 301 10.78 -9.10 32.67
CA VAL A 301 11.66 -8.22 33.44
C VAL A 301 10.85 -7.14 34.16
N ARG A 302 9.65 -6.80 33.64
CA ARG A 302 8.72 -5.77 34.16
C ARG A 302 9.39 -4.44 34.55
N SER A 303 10.60 -4.22 34.06
CA SER A 303 11.46 -3.11 34.39
C SER A 303 12.05 -2.58 33.10
N ALA A 304 11.80 -1.30 32.85
CA ALA A 304 12.25 -0.62 31.66
C ALA A 304 13.79 -0.58 31.59
N TRP A 305 14.48 -0.56 32.74
CA TRP A 305 15.94 -0.69 32.83
C TRP A 305 16.45 -2.02 32.29
N GLY A 306 15.80 -3.12 32.66
CA GLY A 306 16.24 -4.44 32.21
C GLY A 306 15.98 -4.67 30.72
N ALA A 307 14.85 -4.17 30.18
CA ALA A 307 14.60 -4.19 28.74
C ALA A 307 15.65 -3.38 27.96
N LEU A 308 16.01 -2.19 28.46
CA LEU A 308 17.06 -1.35 27.87
C LEU A 308 18.43 -2.03 27.90
N LEU A 309 18.82 -2.61 29.03
CA LEU A 309 20.11 -3.26 29.21
C LEU A 309 20.23 -4.52 28.34
N CYS A 310 19.23 -5.39 28.35
CA CYS A 310 19.19 -6.56 27.46
C CYS A 310 19.23 -6.15 25.98
N GLY A 311 18.50 -5.09 25.61
CA GLY A 311 18.53 -4.54 24.27
C GLY A 311 19.91 -4.02 23.88
N ALA A 312 20.54 -3.22 24.72
CA ALA A 312 21.86 -2.66 24.47
C ALA A 312 22.96 -3.74 24.35
N ILE A 313 22.95 -4.75 25.23
CA ILE A 313 23.89 -5.88 25.17
C ILE A 313 23.70 -6.65 23.87
N ALA A 314 22.46 -7.02 23.52
CA ALA A 314 22.17 -7.72 22.29
C ALA A 314 22.59 -6.89 21.06
N TYR A 315 22.39 -5.57 21.09
CA TYR A 315 22.81 -4.67 20.02
C TYR A 315 24.32 -4.70 19.79
N VAL A 316 25.12 -4.58 20.85
CA VAL A 316 26.59 -4.64 20.77
C VAL A 316 27.07 -5.97 20.18
N VAL A 317 26.48 -7.09 20.62
CA VAL A 317 26.78 -8.42 20.08
C VAL A 317 26.47 -8.49 18.59
N VAL A 318 25.30 -8.00 18.17
CA VAL A 318 24.88 -8.01 16.76
C VAL A 318 25.79 -7.15 15.89
N VAL A 319 26.13 -5.93 16.33
CA VAL A 319 27.03 -5.02 15.61
C VAL A 319 28.41 -5.65 15.42
N PHE A 320 28.95 -6.28 16.47
CA PHE A 320 30.25 -6.94 16.40
C PHE A 320 30.24 -8.14 15.43
N GLN A 321 29.18 -8.94 15.44
CA GLN A 321 29.03 -10.08 14.53
C GLN A 321 28.89 -9.65 13.07
N PHE A 322 28.18 -8.55 12.78
CA PHE A 322 28.09 -8.01 11.42
C PHE A 322 29.43 -7.41 10.94
N ARG A 323 30.22 -6.79 11.84
CA ARG A 323 31.55 -6.25 11.49
C ARG A 323 32.60 -7.30 11.17
N LYS A 324 32.48 -8.52 11.72
CA LYS A 324 33.43 -9.61 11.47
C LYS A 324 33.47 -10.09 10.02
N GLY A 325 32.61 -9.58 9.14
CA GLY A 325 32.85 -9.53 7.69
C GLY A 325 32.86 -10.86 6.95
N GLU A 326 32.85 -12.00 7.64
CA GLU A 326 32.84 -13.28 6.96
C GLU A 326 31.47 -13.54 6.33
N GLN A 327 31.53 -13.93 5.06
CA GLN A 327 30.44 -14.48 4.28
C GLN A 327 29.83 -15.66 5.02
N ILE A 328 28.89 -15.40 5.92
CA ILE A 328 28.18 -16.45 6.65
C ILE A 328 27.33 -17.21 5.63
N GLY A 329 27.84 -18.35 5.16
CA GLY A 329 27.22 -19.25 4.20
C GLY A 329 25.90 -19.88 4.68
N HIS A 330 25.46 -19.57 5.91
CA HIS A 330 24.21 -20.05 6.47
C HIS A 330 23.18 -18.93 6.58
N HIS A 331 22.19 -18.94 5.66
CA HIS A 331 21.04 -18.03 5.66
C HIS A 331 20.34 -17.93 7.03
N PHE A 332 20.35 -19.00 7.83
CA PHE A 332 19.79 -19.04 9.18
C PHE A 332 20.49 -18.11 10.18
N LYS A 333 21.83 -18.15 10.26
CA LYS A 333 22.58 -17.30 11.20
C LYS A 333 22.38 -15.81 10.91
N ASN A 334 22.29 -15.43 9.63
CA ASN A 334 21.96 -14.06 9.26
C ASN A 334 20.57 -13.65 9.72
N GLN A 335 19.57 -14.53 9.58
CA GLN A 335 18.20 -14.25 10.03
C GLN A 335 18.09 -14.22 11.56
N LEU A 336 18.85 -15.06 12.27
CA LEU A 336 18.97 -14.98 13.73
C LEU A 336 19.56 -13.65 14.18
N LEU A 337 20.58 -13.13 13.49
CA LEU A 337 21.13 -11.80 13.79
C LEU A 337 20.10 -10.69 13.53
N TYR A 338 19.27 -10.81 12.49
CA TYR A 338 18.16 -9.88 12.27
C TYR A 338 17.08 -9.97 13.36
N CYS A 339 16.75 -11.17 13.84
CA CYS A 339 15.87 -11.38 14.99
C CYS A 339 16.40 -10.65 16.23
N LEU A 340 17.67 -10.88 16.59
CA LEU A 340 18.34 -10.21 17.71
C LEU A 340 18.42 -8.70 17.51
N LEU A 341 18.59 -8.23 16.27
CA LEU A 341 18.62 -6.81 15.96
C LEU A 341 17.26 -6.15 16.21
N ILE A 342 16.16 -6.75 15.74
CA ILE A 342 14.80 -6.26 16.01
C ILE A 342 14.57 -6.22 17.52
N PHE A 343 14.87 -7.33 18.20
CA PHE A 343 14.78 -7.42 19.65
C PHE A 343 15.54 -6.30 20.34
N SER A 344 16.80 -6.09 19.95
CA SER A 344 17.69 -5.11 20.55
C SER A 344 17.16 -3.67 20.42
N GLN A 345 16.66 -3.33 19.23
CA GLN A 345 16.15 -1.99 18.96
C GLN A 345 14.86 -1.72 19.72
N VAL A 346 13.90 -2.65 19.66
CA VAL A 346 12.64 -2.58 20.41
C VAL A 346 12.90 -2.48 21.90
N GLY A 347 13.87 -3.25 22.43
CA GLY A 347 14.31 -3.17 23.82
C GLY A 347 14.93 -1.82 24.20
N MET A 348 15.76 -1.24 23.32
CA MET A 348 16.39 0.06 23.56
C MET A 348 15.38 1.21 23.58
N TYR A 349 14.64 1.46 22.49
CA TYR A 349 13.70 2.60 22.47
C TYR A 349 12.47 2.34 23.36
N GLY A 350 12.00 1.10 23.46
CA GLY A 350 10.90 0.75 24.37
C GLY A 350 11.33 0.83 25.85
N GLY A 351 12.57 0.49 26.17
CA GLY A 351 13.16 0.69 27.49
C GLY A 351 13.27 2.17 27.86
N VAL A 352 13.77 3.02 26.95
CA VAL A 352 13.81 4.48 27.17
C VAL A 352 12.40 5.05 27.34
N LEU A 353 11.44 4.62 26.52
CA LEU A 353 10.05 5.02 26.64
C LEU A 353 9.46 4.62 28.01
N GLY A 354 9.73 3.39 28.47
CA GLY A 354 9.26 2.92 29.77
C GLY A 354 9.88 3.65 30.96
N LEU A 355 11.16 4.07 30.85
CA LEU A 355 11.86 4.80 31.90
C LEU A 355 11.43 6.25 32.01
N THR A 356 11.36 6.93 30.87
CA THR A 356 11.09 8.38 30.83
C THR A 356 9.60 8.69 30.79
N LYS A 357 8.76 7.71 30.39
CA LYS A 357 7.35 7.88 30.02
C LYS A 357 7.13 8.96 28.96
N ASN A 358 8.18 9.39 28.27
CA ASN A 358 8.17 10.46 27.31
C ASN A 358 8.72 9.96 25.97
N PRO A 359 7.90 9.91 24.91
CA PRO A 359 8.28 9.35 23.62
C PRO A 359 9.39 10.13 22.91
N VAL A 360 9.63 11.40 23.28
CA VAL A 360 10.69 12.23 22.69
C VAL A 360 12.07 11.60 22.92
N TRP A 361 12.31 11.07 24.12
CA TRP A 361 13.58 10.40 24.41
C TRP A 361 13.75 9.10 23.63
N ALA A 362 12.68 8.32 23.48
CA ALA A 362 12.70 7.11 22.66
C ALA A 362 12.92 7.42 21.17
N MET A 363 12.35 8.52 20.68
CA MET A 363 12.56 9.03 19.33
C MET A 363 14.02 9.40 19.07
N LEU A 364 14.70 10.05 20.02
CA LEU A 364 16.11 10.45 19.88
C LEU A 364 17.08 9.25 19.78
N VAL A 365 16.69 8.08 20.29
CA VAL A 365 17.50 6.85 20.20
C VAL A 365 17.47 6.24 18.78
N MET A 366 16.43 6.48 17.99
CA MET A 366 16.23 5.82 16.70
C MET A 366 17.19 6.27 15.58
N PRO A 367 17.51 7.57 15.36
CA PRO A 367 18.41 7.99 14.29
C PRO A 367 19.81 7.36 14.37
N PRO A 368 20.47 7.28 15.55
CA PRO A 368 21.74 6.55 15.68
C PRO A 368 21.63 5.07 15.28
N LEU A 369 20.54 4.38 15.64
CA LEU A 369 20.31 2.98 15.28
C LEU A 369 20.13 2.80 13.77
N ILE A 370 19.44 3.72 13.10
CA ILE A 370 19.27 3.73 11.64
C ILE A 370 20.62 3.98 10.96
N MET A 371 21.40 4.93 11.47
CA MET A 371 22.71 5.27 10.92
C MET A 371 23.67 4.08 10.99
N VAL A 372 23.70 3.36 12.11
CA VAL A 372 24.52 2.14 12.24
C VAL A 372 24.08 1.05 11.28
N SER A 373 22.76 0.83 11.10
CA SER A 373 22.25 -0.12 10.10
C SER A 373 22.74 0.20 8.68
N TYR A 374 22.82 1.49 8.35
CA TYR A 374 23.36 1.95 7.07
C TYR A 374 24.88 1.73 6.97
N VAL A 375 25.65 2.14 7.97
CA VAL A 375 27.12 1.97 8.01
C VAL A 375 27.53 0.50 7.93
N LEU A 376 26.78 -0.39 8.58
CA LEU A 376 26.99 -1.85 8.52
C LEU A 376 26.46 -2.50 7.22
N ARG A 377 25.93 -1.70 6.29
CA ARG A 377 25.39 -2.15 4.99
C ARG A 377 24.34 -3.27 5.10
N LEU A 378 23.50 -3.22 6.14
CA LEU A 378 22.46 -4.22 6.40
C LEU A 378 21.38 -4.26 5.29
N ARG A 379 20.47 -5.23 5.33
CA ARG A 379 19.39 -5.35 4.32
C ARG A 379 18.57 -4.05 4.24
N ALA A 380 18.29 -3.59 3.02
CA ALA A 380 17.57 -2.35 2.78
C ALA A 380 16.15 -2.36 3.38
N TRP A 381 15.48 -3.51 3.31
CA TRP A 381 14.13 -3.67 3.90
C TRP A 381 14.08 -3.37 5.40
N LEU A 382 15.14 -3.68 6.15
CA LEU A 382 15.23 -3.32 7.56
C LEU A 382 15.21 -1.81 7.75
N LEU A 383 15.97 -1.07 6.94
CA LEU A 383 16.04 0.39 7.00
C LEU A 383 14.67 1.02 6.71
N TRP A 384 13.90 0.46 5.78
CA TRP A 384 12.51 0.89 5.55
C TRP A 384 11.64 0.74 6.80
N LEU A 385 11.72 -0.40 7.49
CA LEU A 385 10.95 -0.64 8.72
C LEU A 385 11.39 0.26 9.88
N GLN A 386 12.70 0.49 10.04
CA GLN A 386 13.20 1.42 11.05
C GLN A 386 12.74 2.86 10.77
N LEU A 387 12.75 3.29 9.50
CA LEU A 387 12.27 4.61 9.10
C LEU A 387 10.76 4.77 9.35
N ILE A 388 9.95 3.75 9.07
CA ILE A 388 8.52 3.76 9.41
C ILE A 388 8.33 3.84 10.93
N SER A 389 9.04 3.02 11.71
CA SER A 389 8.95 3.07 13.18
C SER A 389 9.37 4.43 13.74
N PHE A 390 10.40 5.05 13.16
CA PHE A 390 10.84 6.40 13.51
C PHE A 390 9.76 7.44 13.24
N TYR A 391 9.12 7.36 12.07
CA TYR A 391 8.00 8.24 11.73
C TYR A 391 6.79 8.03 12.64
N SER A 392 6.44 6.79 12.98
CA SER A 392 5.38 6.50 13.95
C SER A 392 5.69 7.07 15.34
N MET A 393 6.96 7.00 15.77
CA MET A 393 7.39 7.59 17.05
C MET A 393 7.33 9.12 17.02
N LEU A 394 7.66 9.75 15.88
CA LEU A 394 7.49 11.20 15.70
C LEU A 394 6.03 11.63 15.83
N LEU A 395 5.08 10.88 15.24
CA LEU A 395 3.64 11.13 15.41
C LEU A 395 3.19 10.94 16.87
N LEU A 396 3.72 9.93 17.57
CA LEU A 396 3.46 9.71 18.99
C LEU A 396 3.96 10.89 19.84
N CYS A 397 5.11 11.49 19.50
CA CYS A 397 5.63 12.68 20.17
C CYS A 397 4.69 13.89 20.01
N LEU A 398 4.13 14.09 18.81
CA LEU A 398 3.12 15.14 18.60
C LEU A 398 1.89 14.92 19.47
N ASN A 399 1.35 13.69 19.50
CA ASN A 399 0.20 13.34 20.32
C ASN A 399 0.47 13.55 21.82
N PHE A 400 1.64 13.11 22.30
CA PHE A 400 2.08 13.33 23.67
C PHE A 400 2.17 14.82 24.04
N ALA A 401 2.72 15.65 23.15
CA ALA A 401 2.82 17.09 23.37
C ALA A 401 1.43 17.77 23.48
N VAL A 402 0.40 17.27 22.80
CA VAL A 402 -0.97 17.77 22.97
C VAL A 402 -1.48 17.52 24.39
N TYR A 403 -1.35 16.29 24.89
CA TYR A 403 -1.90 15.92 26.20
C TYR A 403 -1.06 16.42 27.38
N GLU A 404 0.25 16.22 27.33
CA GLU A 404 1.14 16.45 28.48
C GLU A 404 1.71 17.86 28.51
N TRP A 405 1.97 18.46 27.34
CA TRP A 405 2.47 19.84 27.25
C TRP A 405 1.36 20.85 26.94
N GLN A 406 0.10 20.41 26.91
CA GLN A 406 -1.07 21.24 26.62
C GLN A 406 -0.89 22.07 25.35
N MET A 407 -0.26 21.48 24.33
CA MET A 407 0.07 22.17 23.09
C MET A 407 -1.20 22.62 22.36
N GLY A 408 -1.30 23.91 22.07
CA GLY A 408 -2.43 24.48 21.33
C GLY A 408 -2.51 24.02 19.87
N GLN A 409 -3.70 24.14 19.28
CA GLN A 409 -4.01 23.70 17.91
C GLN A 409 -3.10 24.34 16.85
N GLU A 410 -2.79 25.64 16.97
CA GLU A 410 -1.93 26.34 16.01
C GLU A 410 -0.51 25.76 16.00
N LEU A 411 0.10 25.60 17.18
CA LEU A 411 1.45 25.05 17.30
C LEU A 411 1.52 23.59 16.83
N PHE A 412 0.49 22.78 17.14
CA PHE A 412 0.37 21.42 16.59
C PHE A 412 0.37 21.44 15.06
N SER A 413 -0.43 22.34 14.46
CA SER A 413 -0.55 22.47 13.00
C SER A 413 0.81 22.75 12.37
N TRP A 414 1.54 23.73 12.90
CA TRP A 414 2.88 24.09 12.43
C TRP A 414 3.88 22.95 12.55
N LEU A 415 3.95 22.28 13.69
CA LEU A 415 4.86 21.16 13.90
C LEU A 415 4.51 19.95 13.02
N TRP A 416 3.22 19.69 12.81
CA TRP A 416 2.75 18.63 11.93
C TRP A 416 3.20 18.89 10.48
N TYR A 417 2.96 20.09 9.93
CA TYR A 417 3.43 20.43 8.58
C TYR A 417 4.96 20.38 8.49
N ALA A 418 5.67 20.97 9.45
CA ALA A 418 7.12 20.96 9.49
C ALA A 418 7.68 19.53 9.47
N LEU A 419 7.12 18.62 10.27
CA LEU A 419 7.50 17.22 10.33
C LEU A 419 7.36 16.53 8.96
N HIS A 420 6.23 16.71 8.28
CA HIS A 420 6.01 16.07 6.97
C HIS A 420 6.96 16.62 5.91
N TYR A 421 7.08 17.94 5.79
CA TYR A 421 7.93 18.57 4.80
C TYR A 421 9.43 18.32 5.04
N VAL A 422 9.86 18.26 6.30
CA VAL A 422 11.24 17.86 6.66
C VAL A 422 11.49 16.41 6.27
N VAL A 423 10.57 15.50 6.59
CA VAL A 423 10.75 14.08 6.27
C VAL A 423 10.77 13.86 4.77
N TYR A 424 9.85 14.46 4.03
CA TYR A 424 9.90 14.42 2.58
C TYR A 424 11.30 14.95 2.11
N SER A 425 11.87 15.97 2.75
CA SER A 425 13.12 16.59 2.29
C SER A 425 14.29 15.64 2.51
N LEU A 426 14.24 14.87 3.59
CA LEU A 426 15.16 13.76 3.85
C LEU A 426 15.03 12.66 2.79
N VAL A 427 13.83 12.36 2.29
CA VAL A 427 13.63 11.45 1.14
C VAL A 427 14.38 12.00 -0.08
N VAL A 428 14.24 13.29 -0.39
CA VAL A 428 14.97 13.88 -1.53
C VAL A 428 16.49 13.83 -1.33
N VAL A 429 16.99 14.33 -0.19
CA VAL A 429 18.43 14.35 0.11
C VAL A 429 19.01 12.92 0.10
N GLY A 430 18.28 11.96 0.67
CA GLY A 430 18.70 10.58 0.72
C GLY A 430 18.78 9.91 -0.66
N LEU A 431 18.00 10.34 -1.65
CA LEU A 431 18.15 9.88 -3.03
C LEU A 431 19.51 10.26 -3.65
N PHE A 432 20.16 11.32 -3.16
CA PHE A 432 21.49 11.73 -3.63
C PHE A 432 22.63 11.03 -2.89
N VAL A 433 22.48 10.84 -1.58
CA VAL A 433 23.57 10.39 -0.72
C VAL A 433 23.64 8.87 -0.63
N LEU A 434 22.50 8.18 -0.69
CA LEU A 434 22.43 6.75 -0.42
C LEU A 434 22.65 5.90 -1.67
N ASP A 435 23.25 4.72 -1.47
CA ASP A 435 23.35 3.70 -2.52
C ASP A 435 21.96 3.28 -3.04
N GLN A 436 21.90 2.87 -4.32
CA GLN A 436 20.65 2.48 -5.00
C GLN A 436 19.80 1.47 -4.22
N LYS A 437 20.45 0.55 -3.49
CA LYS A 437 19.78 -0.43 -2.63
C LYS A 437 18.91 0.24 -1.55
N TYR A 438 19.38 1.32 -0.94
CA TYR A 438 18.69 2.04 0.15
C TYR A 438 17.76 3.13 -0.36
N GLN A 439 18.01 3.68 -1.55
CA GLN A 439 17.09 4.60 -2.23
C GLN A 439 15.67 4.01 -2.32
N ARG A 440 15.55 2.72 -2.66
CA ARG A 440 14.26 2.00 -2.68
C ARG A 440 13.54 2.04 -1.33
N SER A 441 14.25 1.75 -0.25
CA SER A 441 13.69 1.75 1.10
C SER A 441 13.18 3.13 1.51
N LEU A 442 13.94 4.15 1.16
CA LEU A 442 13.61 5.52 1.48
C LEU A 442 12.46 6.06 0.61
N LEU A 443 12.31 5.58 -0.63
CA LEU A 443 11.10 5.81 -1.43
C LEU A 443 9.88 5.07 -0.88
N PHE A 444 10.01 3.81 -0.45
CA PHE A 444 8.91 3.14 0.23
C PHE A 444 8.51 3.85 1.53
N TRP A 445 9.45 4.48 2.22
CA TRP A 445 9.18 5.30 3.39
C TRP A 445 8.42 6.57 3.02
N GLY A 446 8.87 7.30 1.98
CA GLY A 446 8.15 8.46 1.46
C GLY A 446 6.72 8.13 1.02
N LEU A 447 6.52 7.01 0.31
CA LEU A 447 5.20 6.52 -0.10
C LEU A 447 4.29 6.19 1.09
N ALA A 448 4.83 5.57 2.14
CA ALA A 448 4.08 5.28 3.36
C ALA A 448 3.66 6.57 4.07
N ILE A 449 4.53 7.57 4.14
CA ILE A 449 4.23 8.86 4.77
C ILE A 449 3.19 9.64 3.97
N LEU A 450 3.28 9.63 2.64
CA LEU A 450 2.24 10.22 1.80
C LEU A 450 0.85 9.63 2.11
N LEU A 451 0.78 8.33 2.39
CA LEU A 451 -0.48 7.68 2.77
C LEU A 451 -0.91 7.99 4.21
N ILE A 452 0.02 7.98 5.17
CA ILE A 452 -0.28 8.17 6.60
C ILE A 452 -0.57 9.63 6.92
N GLY A 453 0.08 10.58 6.24
CA GLY A 453 -0.03 12.00 6.52
C GLY A 453 -1.48 12.46 6.59
N PRO A 454 -2.27 12.33 5.51
CA PRO A 454 -3.66 12.76 5.52
C PRO A 454 -4.51 12.10 6.63
N ALA A 455 -4.27 10.82 6.94
CA ALA A 455 -4.94 10.13 8.07
C ALA A 455 -4.51 10.68 9.44
N SER A 456 -3.24 11.04 9.61
CA SER A 456 -2.74 11.64 10.86
C SER A 456 -3.30 13.04 11.10
N LEU A 457 -3.61 13.79 10.05
CA LEU A 457 -4.26 15.10 10.15
C LEU A 457 -5.72 14.96 10.62
N MET A 458 -6.41 13.89 10.19
CA MET A 458 -7.73 13.55 10.70
C MET A 458 -7.70 13.19 12.19
N MET A 459 -6.71 12.39 12.62
CA MET A 459 -6.51 12.12 14.05
C MET A 459 -6.29 13.41 14.84
N GLY A 460 -5.50 14.36 14.29
CA GLY A 460 -5.31 15.68 14.88
C GLY A 460 -6.61 16.47 15.06
N ARG A 461 -7.57 16.36 14.13
CA ARG A 461 -8.89 16.99 14.29
C ARG A 461 -9.63 16.41 15.49
N ASP A 462 -9.65 15.09 15.61
CA ASP A 462 -10.35 14.40 16.69
C ASP A 462 -9.72 14.69 18.08
N LEU A 463 -8.43 15.01 18.12
CA LEU A 463 -7.70 15.45 19.34
C LEU A 463 -8.15 16.81 19.89
N PHE A 464 -8.53 17.76 19.03
CA PHE A 464 -8.79 19.16 19.44
C PHE A 464 -10.27 19.55 19.49
N ALA A 465 -11.17 18.85 18.79
CA ALA A 465 -12.64 18.75 19.01
C ALA A 465 -13.34 18.26 17.71
N PRO A 466 -14.43 17.46 17.82
CA PRO A 466 -15.20 17.00 16.66
C PRO A 466 -15.95 18.11 15.89
N SER A 467 -16.09 19.31 16.47
CA SER A 467 -16.73 20.49 15.86
C SER A 467 -15.73 21.56 15.37
N GLY A 468 -14.42 21.33 15.53
CA GLY A 468 -13.38 22.28 15.13
C GLY A 468 -13.14 22.31 13.62
N SER A 469 -12.91 23.52 13.08
CA SER A 469 -12.44 23.71 11.71
C SER A 469 -11.17 22.91 11.45
N LEU A 470 -11.00 22.45 10.20
CA LEU A 470 -9.79 21.73 9.77
C LEU A 470 -8.53 22.48 10.22
N ILE A 471 -7.54 21.72 10.70
CA ILE A 471 -6.19 22.17 11.01
C ILE A 471 -5.63 22.91 9.79
N THR A 472 -5.65 24.25 9.83
CA THR A 472 -5.22 25.07 8.70
C THR A 472 -4.11 26.02 9.16
N VAL A 473 -2.91 25.75 8.64
CA VAL A 473 -1.88 26.79 8.50
C VAL A 473 -2.28 27.65 7.30
N GLU A 474 -2.13 28.97 7.41
CA GLU A 474 -2.44 29.89 6.33
C GLU A 474 -1.70 29.48 5.04
N TRP A 475 -2.38 29.60 3.89
CA TRP A 475 -1.89 29.06 2.62
C TRP A 475 -0.53 29.64 2.20
N TRP A 476 -0.24 30.89 2.55
CA TRP A 476 1.04 31.54 2.23
C TRP A 476 2.20 30.96 3.06
N ALA A 477 1.94 30.55 4.31
CA ALA A 477 2.95 29.90 5.14
C ALA A 477 3.35 28.52 4.59
N LYS A 478 2.44 27.86 3.86
CA LYS A 478 2.74 26.63 3.11
C LYS A 478 3.73 26.86 1.96
N LEU A 479 3.82 28.08 1.41
CA LEU A 479 4.74 28.41 0.32
C LEU A 479 6.22 28.33 0.75
N ILE A 480 6.53 28.61 2.02
CA ILE A 480 7.89 28.49 2.56
C ILE A 480 8.38 27.05 2.37
N PHE A 481 7.54 26.08 2.73
CA PHE A 481 7.86 24.66 2.53
C PHE A 481 7.99 24.33 1.04
N VAL A 482 7.10 24.83 0.17
CA VAL A 482 7.17 24.56 -1.28
C VAL A 482 8.41 25.14 -1.96
N SER A 483 8.92 26.29 -1.52
CA SER A 483 10.12 26.89 -2.10
C SER A 483 11.37 26.01 -1.92
N LEU A 484 11.56 25.45 -0.72
CA LEU A 484 12.63 24.50 -0.41
C LEU A 484 12.49 23.21 -1.25
N TRP A 485 11.25 22.78 -1.44
CA TRP A 485 10.91 21.62 -2.26
C TRP A 485 11.15 21.81 -3.75
N TRP A 486 10.85 22.99 -4.26
CA TRP A 486 11.08 23.35 -5.65
C TRP A 486 12.56 23.36 -5.99
N LEU A 487 13.39 23.87 -5.08
CA LEU A 487 14.85 23.81 -5.22
C LEU A 487 15.34 22.36 -5.22
N ALA A 488 14.80 21.52 -4.33
CA ALA A 488 15.16 20.12 -4.22
C ALA A 488 14.74 19.29 -5.45
N PHE A 489 13.51 19.49 -5.95
CA PHE A 489 13.03 18.90 -7.20
C PHE A 489 13.84 19.39 -8.39
N ALA A 490 14.13 20.70 -8.43
CA ALA A 490 14.84 21.29 -9.55
C ALA A 490 16.23 20.66 -9.72
N TYR A 491 16.89 20.45 -8.59
CA TYR A 491 18.18 19.82 -8.47
C TYR A 491 18.14 18.30 -8.78
N ILE A 492 17.15 17.54 -8.29
CA ILE A 492 16.96 16.11 -8.64
C ILE A 492 16.82 15.96 -10.14
N TYR A 493 15.94 16.74 -10.75
CA TYR A 493 15.63 16.58 -12.15
C TYR A 493 16.85 16.88 -13.03
N GLN A 494 17.59 17.95 -12.75
CA GLN A 494 18.81 18.28 -13.49
C GLN A 494 19.89 17.18 -13.39
N HIS A 495 19.92 16.44 -12.29
CA HIS A 495 20.97 15.45 -12.02
C HIS A 495 20.60 14.03 -12.51
N PHE A 496 19.35 13.60 -12.35
CA PHE A 496 18.91 12.26 -12.72
C PHE A 496 18.33 12.20 -14.13
N CYS A 497 17.54 13.19 -14.53
CA CYS A 497 16.99 13.26 -15.88
C CYS A 497 17.99 13.97 -16.80
N SER A 498 18.68 13.20 -17.64
CA SER A 498 19.73 13.64 -18.59
C SER A 498 19.36 14.77 -19.58
N GLN A 499 18.14 15.31 -19.56
CA GLN A 499 17.69 16.38 -20.45
C GLN A 499 17.32 17.64 -19.68
N ARG A 500 17.85 18.79 -20.12
CA ARG A 500 17.47 20.11 -19.60
C ARG A 500 16.02 20.41 -19.99
N PHE A 501 15.15 20.61 -19.00
CA PHE A 501 13.83 21.19 -19.23
C PHE A 501 13.98 22.57 -19.89
N THR A 502 13.08 22.87 -20.82
CA THR A 502 12.87 24.26 -21.26
C THR A 502 12.31 25.09 -20.10
N ILE A 503 12.58 26.40 -20.10
CA ILE A 503 12.04 27.34 -19.10
C ILE A 503 10.51 27.22 -19.01
N PHE A 504 9.85 26.96 -20.14
CA PHE A 504 8.41 26.73 -20.19
C PHE A 504 7.96 25.49 -19.41
N GLN A 505 8.68 24.37 -19.50
CA GLN A 505 8.36 23.16 -18.75
C GLN A 505 8.59 23.36 -17.24
N TRP A 506 9.64 24.09 -16.86
CA TRP A 506 9.86 24.50 -15.46
C TRP A 506 8.69 25.33 -14.94
N ALA A 507 8.26 26.34 -15.70
CA ALA A 507 7.12 27.17 -15.32
C ALA A 507 5.83 26.36 -15.19
N LEU A 508 5.57 25.43 -16.12
CA LEU A 508 4.38 24.59 -16.11
C LEU A 508 4.31 23.71 -14.84
N TRP A 509 5.40 23.01 -14.52
CA TRP A 509 5.47 22.20 -13.30
C TRP A 509 5.40 23.05 -12.04
N GLY A 510 6.00 24.26 -12.07
CA GLY A 510 5.95 25.26 -11.00
C GLY A 510 4.52 25.64 -10.67
N ILE A 511 3.82 26.15 -11.68
CA ILE A 511 2.42 26.52 -11.58
C ILE A 511 1.58 25.33 -11.12
N PHE A 512 1.76 24.14 -11.72
CA PHE A 512 1.00 22.96 -11.35
C PHE A 512 1.16 22.59 -9.87
N SER A 513 2.38 22.62 -9.35
CA SER A 513 2.64 22.32 -7.94
C SER A 513 2.11 23.39 -6.98
N ILE A 514 2.16 24.68 -7.36
CA ILE A 514 1.62 25.79 -6.57
C ILE A 514 0.09 25.68 -6.52
N VAL A 515 -0.54 25.33 -7.63
CA VAL A 515 -1.99 25.07 -7.69
C VAL A 515 -2.35 23.90 -6.77
N LEU A 516 -1.64 22.77 -6.87
CA LEU A 516 -1.89 21.64 -5.98
C LEU A 516 -1.67 22.00 -4.51
N LEU A 517 -0.66 22.81 -4.17
CA LEU A 517 -0.46 23.29 -2.81
C LEU A 517 -1.61 24.18 -2.32
N ALA A 518 -2.05 25.14 -3.14
CA ALA A 518 -3.14 26.05 -2.82
C ALA A 518 -4.44 25.28 -2.56
N LEU A 519 -4.63 24.15 -3.27
CA LEU A 519 -5.72 23.22 -3.06
C LEU A 519 -5.50 22.25 -1.87
N GLY A 520 -4.30 22.24 -1.27
CA GLY A 520 -3.95 21.38 -0.14
C GLY A 520 -3.52 19.96 -0.49
N TYR A 521 -3.06 19.74 -1.73
CA TYR A 521 -2.85 18.42 -2.35
C TYR A 521 -1.42 18.22 -2.87
N PHE A 522 -0.44 18.80 -2.17
CA PHE A 522 0.96 18.75 -2.58
C PHE A 522 1.51 17.31 -2.60
N GLU A 523 0.95 16.42 -1.81
CA GLU A 523 1.27 14.98 -1.74
C GLU A 523 1.09 14.29 -3.10
N ILE A 524 0.12 14.72 -3.91
CA ILE A 524 -0.10 14.20 -5.27
C ILE A 524 1.11 14.51 -6.15
N PHE A 525 1.62 15.73 -6.07
CA PHE A 525 2.81 16.15 -6.82
C PHE A 525 4.03 15.30 -6.43
N LEU A 526 4.24 15.08 -5.12
CA LEU A 526 5.32 14.23 -4.62
C LEU A 526 5.20 12.79 -5.11
N CYS A 527 3.98 12.22 -5.09
CA CYS A 527 3.74 10.87 -5.59
C CYS A 527 4.04 10.75 -7.09
N MET A 528 3.66 11.75 -7.90
CA MET A 528 3.99 11.77 -9.34
C MET A 528 5.50 11.86 -9.60
N LEU A 529 6.25 12.56 -8.76
CA LEU A 529 7.71 12.64 -8.84
C LEU A 529 8.36 11.27 -8.54
N MET A 530 7.87 10.56 -7.54
CA MET A 530 8.33 9.19 -7.22
C MET A 530 7.99 8.20 -8.34
N LEU A 531 6.81 8.34 -8.94
CA LEU A 531 6.39 7.57 -10.12
C LEU A 531 7.33 7.82 -11.31
N ALA A 532 7.68 9.08 -11.56
CA ALA A 532 8.64 9.47 -12.59
C ALA A 532 10.01 8.81 -12.34
N TRP A 533 10.56 8.94 -11.13
CA TRP A 533 11.82 8.29 -10.75
C TRP A 533 11.80 6.77 -10.99
N ALA A 534 10.69 6.10 -10.64
CA ALA A 534 10.55 4.66 -10.82
C ALA A 534 10.58 4.26 -12.31
N LEU A 535 9.99 5.08 -13.18
CA LEU A 535 10.02 4.86 -14.63
C LEU A 535 11.42 5.06 -15.23
N GLU A 536 12.20 6.01 -14.71
CA GLU A 536 13.60 6.21 -15.12
C GLU A 536 14.43 4.96 -14.86
N ARG A 537 14.40 4.53 -13.60
CA ARG A 537 15.21 3.44 -13.06
C ARG A 537 14.65 2.07 -13.41
N LYS A 538 13.52 2.02 -14.13
CA LYS A 538 12.78 0.81 -14.49
C LYS A 538 12.44 -0.04 -13.25
N ASP A 539 12.15 0.64 -12.13
CA ASP A 539 11.82 0.01 -10.87
C ASP A 539 10.33 -0.35 -10.80
N ARG A 540 10.01 -1.60 -11.13
CA ARG A 540 8.62 -2.08 -11.19
C ARG A 540 7.89 -2.04 -9.84
N LEU A 541 8.60 -2.17 -8.73
CA LEU A 541 7.99 -2.24 -7.39
C LEU A 541 7.60 -0.84 -6.91
N ILE A 542 8.54 0.11 -6.95
CA ILE A 542 8.24 1.51 -6.59
C ILE A 542 7.18 2.08 -7.53
N TYR A 543 7.24 1.71 -8.81
CA TYR A 543 6.24 2.10 -9.79
C TYR A 543 4.83 1.65 -9.40
N ALA A 544 4.64 0.35 -9.14
CA ALA A 544 3.34 -0.20 -8.76
C ALA A 544 2.84 0.41 -7.44
N CYS A 545 3.71 0.55 -6.44
CA CYS A 545 3.33 1.15 -5.16
C CYS A 545 2.99 2.64 -5.29
N SER A 546 3.68 3.39 -6.15
CA SER A 546 3.36 4.80 -6.39
C SER A 546 1.98 4.97 -7.04
N ILE A 547 1.60 4.09 -7.98
CA ILE A 547 0.24 4.10 -8.55
C ILE A 547 -0.80 3.82 -7.47
N VAL A 548 -0.58 2.80 -6.62
CA VAL A 548 -1.51 2.46 -5.54
C VAL A 548 -1.65 3.63 -4.57
N VAL A 549 -0.54 4.24 -4.13
CA VAL A 549 -0.57 5.40 -3.24
C VAL A 549 -1.25 6.59 -3.91
N LEU A 550 -1.00 6.86 -5.18
CA LEU A 550 -1.69 7.91 -5.93
C LEU A 550 -3.21 7.68 -5.95
N CYS A 551 -3.68 6.46 -6.23
CA CYS A 551 -5.10 6.12 -6.19
C CYS A 551 -5.71 6.30 -4.79
N LEU A 552 -4.99 5.92 -3.73
CA LEU A 552 -5.44 6.10 -2.35
C LEU A 552 -5.44 7.58 -1.93
N LEU A 553 -4.43 8.35 -2.33
CA LEU A 553 -4.37 9.79 -2.12
C LEU A 553 -5.53 10.50 -2.81
N LEU A 554 -5.83 10.14 -4.07
CA LEU A 554 -6.97 10.68 -4.79
C LEU A 554 -8.29 10.30 -4.10
N THR A 555 -8.43 9.04 -3.67
CA THR A 555 -9.59 8.62 -2.87
C THR A 555 -9.73 9.45 -1.59
N HIS A 556 -8.64 9.62 -0.84
CA HIS A 556 -8.62 10.43 0.37
C HIS A 556 -9.00 11.88 0.09
N LEU A 557 -8.41 12.48 -0.95
CA LEU A 557 -8.73 13.81 -1.45
C LEU A 557 -10.24 14.00 -1.56
N TYR A 558 -10.85 13.15 -2.37
CA TYR A 558 -12.22 13.34 -2.79
C TYR A 558 -13.19 12.90 -1.70
N TYR A 559 -12.81 11.97 -0.84
CA TYR A 559 -13.65 11.55 0.28
C TYR A 559 -13.66 12.58 1.41
N PHE A 560 -12.50 13.12 1.81
CA PHE A 560 -12.37 14.00 2.98
C PHE A 560 -12.47 15.49 2.71
N LEU A 561 -12.56 15.90 1.45
CA LEU A 561 -13.08 17.21 1.12
C LEU A 561 -14.45 17.37 1.80
N GLY A 562 -14.58 18.30 2.75
CA GLY A 562 -15.88 18.72 3.31
C GLY A 562 -16.77 19.44 2.29
N LEU A 563 -16.50 19.23 1.00
CA LEU A 563 -17.21 19.80 -0.12
C LEU A 563 -18.41 18.93 -0.46
N SER A 564 -19.44 19.54 -1.05
CA SER A 564 -20.55 18.76 -1.60
C SER A 564 -20.04 17.81 -2.68
N PHE A 565 -20.71 16.67 -2.82
CA PHE A 565 -20.40 15.68 -3.85
C PHE A 565 -20.34 16.28 -5.27
N LEU A 566 -21.12 17.34 -5.56
CA LEU A 566 -21.08 18.05 -6.84
C LEU A 566 -19.75 18.77 -7.05
N VAL A 567 -19.29 19.51 -6.03
CA VAL A 567 -18.00 20.21 -6.09
C VAL A 567 -16.85 19.20 -6.15
N LYS A 568 -16.96 18.07 -5.44
CA LYS A 568 -16.03 16.94 -5.56
C LYS A 568 -15.97 16.44 -7.00
N SER A 569 -17.12 16.11 -7.59
CA SER A 569 -17.21 15.68 -8.99
C SER A 569 -16.53 16.67 -9.94
N LEU A 570 -16.83 17.96 -9.82
CA LEU A 570 -16.24 19.01 -10.65
C LEU A 570 -14.72 19.10 -10.48
N SER A 571 -14.22 19.03 -9.24
CA SER A 571 -12.79 19.04 -8.96
C SER A 571 -12.05 17.84 -9.56
N ILE A 572 -12.65 16.64 -9.48
CA ILE A 572 -12.11 15.43 -10.10
C ILE A 572 -12.11 15.59 -11.62
N PHE A 573 -13.18 16.16 -12.18
CA PHE A 573 -13.34 16.36 -13.62
C PHE A 573 -12.24 17.28 -14.18
N ILE A 574 -12.06 18.44 -13.54
CA ILE A 574 -11.04 19.42 -13.91
C ILE A 574 -9.65 18.81 -13.78
N SER A 575 -9.40 18.02 -12.73
CA SER A 575 -8.14 17.30 -12.54
C SER A 575 -7.89 16.30 -13.67
N GLY A 576 -8.90 15.54 -14.07
CA GLY A 576 -8.83 14.62 -15.22
C GLY A 576 -8.50 15.35 -16.52
N LEU A 577 -9.17 16.46 -16.81
CA LEU A 577 -8.89 17.31 -17.98
C LEU A 577 -7.47 17.90 -17.93
N ALA A 578 -7.01 18.37 -16.77
CA ALA A 578 -5.67 18.91 -16.61
C ALA A 578 -4.59 17.86 -16.87
N VAL A 579 -4.79 16.62 -16.40
CA VAL A 579 -3.87 15.49 -16.66
C VAL A 579 -3.87 15.12 -18.15
N LEU A 580 -5.03 15.12 -18.82
CA LEU A 580 -5.11 14.88 -20.26
C LEU A 580 -4.44 16.00 -21.07
N LEU A 581 -4.63 17.25 -20.66
CA LEU A 581 -3.97 18.41 -21.27
C LEU A 581 -2.46 18.37 -21.07
N LEU A 582 -1.98 17.98 -19.87
CA LEU A 582 -0.57 17.72 -19.61
C LEU A 582 -0.04 16.64 -20.55
N ALA A 583 -0.73 15.51 -20.68
CA ALA A 583 -0.34 14.43 -21.59
C ALA A 583 -0.26 14.91 -23.05
N TYR A 584 -1.22 15.73 -23.49
CA TYR A 584 -1.23 16.32 -24.83
C TYR A 584 -0.07 17.30 -25.05
N LEU A 585 0.20 18.20 -24.10
CA LEU A 585 1.30 19.17 -24.19
C LEU A 585 2.66 18.49 -24.20
N VAL A 586 2.83 17.44 -23.39
CA VAL A 586 4.03 16.61 -23.35
C VAL A 586 4.22 15.89 -24.69
N ARG A 587 3.15 15.37 -25.31
CA ARG A 587 3.20 14.77 -26.65
C ARG A 587 3.56 15.78 -27.73
N ARG A 588 2.98 16.98 -27.70
CA ARG A 588 3.20 18.03 -28.72
C ARG A 588 4.62 18.60 -28.69
N ASN A 589 5.25 18.65 -27.51
CA ASN A 589 6.62 19.15 -27.33
C ASN A 589 7.71 18.08 -27.56
N GLN A 590 7.37 16.93 -28.14
CA GLN A 590 8.36 16.02 -28.69
C GLN A 590 8.97 16.68 -29.94
N LEU A 591 10.23 17.12 -29.84
CA LEU A 591 11.01 17.51 -31.02
C LEU A 591 10.96 16.34 -32.03
N PRO A 592 10.73 16.60 -33.33
CA PRO A 592 10.71 15.56 -34.35
C PRO A 592 12.13 15.01 -34.56
N ASN A 593 12.55 14.07 -33.71
CA ASN A 593 13.77 13.29 -33.92
C ASN A 593 13.38 11.95 -34.53
N THR A 594 13.12 11.93 -35.84
CA THR A 594 13.36 10.80 -36.77
C THR A 594 12.91 11.16 -38.19
N GLN A 595 13.80 11.83 -38.93
CA GLN A 595 13.84 11.81 -40.41
C GLN A 595 15.18 11.21 -40.90
N GLN A 596 15.75 10.24 -40.16
CA GLN A 596 17.02 9.61 -40.54
C GLN A 596 16.98 8.07 -40.65
N GLU A 597 15.80 7.48 -40.82
CA GLU A 597 15.68 6.10 -41.33
C GLU A 597 14.85 6.10 -42.62
N GLN A 598 15.36 6.82 -43.62
CA GLN A 598 15.13 6.53 -45.02
C GLN A 598 16.48 6.60 -45.72
N ILE A 599 17.19 5.47 -45.74
CA ILE A 599 17.98 4.86 -46.83
C ILE A 599 18.46 3.51 -46.32
#